data_AF-A0A6A8LZG3-F1
#
_entry.id   AF-A0A6A8LZG3-F1
#
_cell.length_a   1.000
_cell.length_b   1.000
_cell.length_c   1.000
_cell.angle_alpha   90.00
_cell.angle_beta   90.00
_cell.angle_gamma   90.00
#
_symmetry.space_group_name_H-M   'P 1'
#
loop_
_entity.id
_entity.type
_entity.pdbx_description
1 polymer ?
#
loop_
_entity_poly.entity_id
_entity_poly.type
_entity_poly.pdbx_seq_one_letter_code
_entity_poly.pdbx_strand_id
1 'polypeptide(L)'
;MEEMEVNYVDDIHEKLTDMVGDRVKVKANMGRTRVVERMGTIKSVHPAVFIVEVDERRGRKSRQSYQYIDVLTGQVELFDPESGEHIFTPLGNQLEEH
;
A
#
# COMPACT_ATOMS: atom_id res chain seq x y z
N MET A 1 4.52 -0.75 -22.13
CA MET A 1 3.66 -0.42 -20.97
C MET A 1 3.62 -1.63 -20.06
N GLU A 2 3.17 -2.79 -20.53
CA GLU A 2 3.13 -4.03 -19.75
C GLU A 2 4.48 -4.45 -19.12
N GLU A 3 5.59 -4.35 -19.84
CA GLU A 3 6.93 -4.70 -19.32
C GLU A 3 7.43 -3.76 -18.19
N MET A 4 7.05 -2.48 -18.23
CA MET A 4 7.40 -1.52 -17.16
C MET A 4 6.54 -1.73 -15.91
N GLU A 5 5.26 -2.07 -16.09
CA GLU A 5 4.34 -2.36 -14.99
C GLU A 5 4.75 -3.63 -14.24
N VAL A 6 5.21 -4.66 -14.96
CA VAL A 6 5.68 -5.92 -14.34
C VAL A 6 6.91 -5.69 -13.46
N ASN A 7 7.91 -4.95 -13.96
CA ASN A 7 9.11 -4.65 -13.16
C ASN A 7 8.76 -3.86 -11.88
N TYR A 8 7.86 -2.88 -12.00
CA TYR A 8 7.49 -2.05 -10.84
C TYR A 8 6.68 -2.83 -9.78
N VAL A 9 5.86 -3.81 -10.19
CA VAL A 9 5.17 -4.69 -9.23
C VAL A 9 6.18 -5.54 -8.45
N ASP A 10 7.25 -6.00 -9.09
CA ASP A 10 8.33 -6.73 -8.43
C ASP A 10 9.06 -5.85 -7.42
N ASP A 11 9.39 -4.60 -7.80
CA ASP A 11 9.99 -3.60 -6.89
C ASP A 11 9.10 -3.35 -5.64
N ILE A 12 7.78 -3.23 -5.83
CA ILE A 12 6.83 -3.09 -4.71
C ILE A 12 6.85 -4.35 -3.84
N HIS A 13 6.84 -5.54 -4.45
CA HIS A 13 6.85 -6.81 -3.73
C HIS A 13 8.13 -6.99 -2.89
N GLU A 14 9.31 -6.75 -3.48
CA GLU A 14 10.60 -6.86 -2.78
C GLU A 14 10.65 -5.88 -1.60
N LYS A 15 10.34 -4.60 -1.84
CA LYS A 15 10.36 -3.59 -0.77
C LYS A 15 9.36 -3.90 0.35
N LEU A 16 8.15 -4.36 0.03
CA LEU A 16 7.19 -4.78 1.06
C LEU A 16 7.67 -6.00 1.86
N THR A 17 8.43 -6.90 1.23
CA THR A 17 9.00 -8.08 1.87
C THR A 17 10.01 -7.68 2.95
N ASP A 18 10.87 -6.70 2.67
CA ASP A 18 11.81 -6.15 3.65
C ASP A 18 11.10 -5.42 4.81
N MET A 19 9.92 -4.85 4.55
CA MET A 19 9.13 -4.10 5.53
C MET A 19 8.19 -4.97 6.38
N VAL A 20 8.26 -6.30 6.29
CA VAL A 20 7.43 -7.17 7.12
C VAL A 20 7.76 -6.96 8.60
N GLY A 21 6.74 -6.57 9.37
CA GLY A 21 6.87 -6.20 10.78
C GLY A 21 6.88 -4.69 11.03
N ASP A 22 7.09 -3.89 9.98
CA ASP A 22 7.15 -2.43 10.09
C ASP A 22 5.78 -1.78 10.12
N ARG A 23 5.72 -0.62 10.78
CA ARG A 23 4.52 0.20 10.85
C ARG A 23 4.41 1.07 9.61
N VAL A 24 3.19 1.18 9.11
CA VAL A 24 2.86 2.04 7.97
C VAL A 24 1.55 2.77 8.24
N LYS A 25 1.38 3.92 7.61
CA LYS A 25 0.05 4.52 7.44
C LYS A 25 -0.49 4.09 6.08
N VAL A 26 -1.70 3.55 6.06
CA VAL A 26 -2.40 3.09 4.87
C VAL A 26 -3.54 4.06 4.57
N LYS A 27 -3.59 4.57 3.34
CA LYS A 27 -4.75 5.27 2.77
C LYS A 27 -5.33 4.40 1.66
N ALA A 28 -6.57 3.97 1.78
CA ALA A 28 -7.18 3.05 0.84
C ALA A 28 -8.57 3.51 0.38
N ASN A 29 -8.85 3.38 -0.92
CA ASN A 29 -10.15 3.62 -1.52
C ASN A 29 -11.03 2.37 -1.35
N MET A 30 -11.88 2.36 -0.33
CA MET A 30 -12.86 1.28 -0.11
C MET A 30 -14.13 1.51 -0.94
N GLY A 31 -13.98 1.45 -2.27
CA GLY A 31 -15.05 1.67 -3.24
C GLY A 31 -15.16 3.13 -3.70
N ARG A 32 -16.31 3.50 -4.29
CA ARG A 32 -16.45 4.75 -5.06
C ARG A 32 -16.59 6.04 -4.23
N THR A 33 -16.83 5.94 -2.92
CA THR A 33 -17.23 7.10 -2.10
C THR A 33 -16.42 7.21 -0.81
N ARG A 34 -15.61 6.20 -0.48
CA ARG A 34 -14.99 6.12 0.84
C ARG A 34 -13.50 5.89 0.75
N VAL A 35 -12.75 6.88 1.22
CA VAL A 35 -11.33 6.77 1.51
C VAL A 35 -11.16 6.51 3.01
N VAL A 36 -10.31 5.56 3.38
CA VAL A 36 -9.97 5.28 4.77
C VAL A 36 -8.49 5.48 4.99
N GLU A 37 -8.12 6.11 6.11
CA GLU A 37 -6.74 6.27 6.56
C GLU A 37 -6.57 5.59 7.92
N ARG A 38 -5.61 4.66 8.03
CA ARG A 38 -5.35 3.88 9.23
C ARG A 38 -3.86 3.63 9.43
N MET A 39 -3.44 3.53 10.69
CA MET A 39 -2.15 2.92 11.00
C MET A 39 -2.27 1.40 10.95
N GLY A 40 -1.19 0.73 10.56
CA GLY A 40 -1.10 -0.71 10.61
C GLY A 40 0.32 -1.21 10.56
N THR A 41 0.45 -2.53 10.53
CA THR A 41 1.73 -3.23 10.43
C THR A 41 1.66 -4.22 9.28
N ILE A 42 2.67 -4.23 8.41
CA ILE A 42 2.77 -5.24 7.34
C ILE A 42 3.03 -6.59 8.02
N LYS A 43 2.12 -7.56 7.82
CA LYS A 43 2.20 -8.88 8.45
C LYS A 43 2.81 -9.94 7.56
N SER A 44 2.49 -9.91 6.28
CA SER A 44 2.87 -10.96 5.33
C SER A 44 2.80 -10.43 3.91
N VAL A 45 3.67 -10.94 3.06
CA VAL A 45 3.73 -10.62 1.62
C VAL A 45 3.63 -11.94 0.87
N HIS A 46 2.73 -12.01 -0.11
CA HIS A 46 2.47 -13.18 -0.94
C HIS A 46 2.52 -12.80 -2.42
N PRO A 47 2.73 -13.74 -3.35
CA PRO A 47 2.92 -13.41 -4.77
C PRO A 47 1.82 -12.52 -5.40
N ALA A 48 0.57 -12.59 -4.92
CA ALA A 48 -0.54 -11.81 -5.47
C ALA A 48 -1.03 -10.66 -4.58
N VAL A 49 -0.76 -10.71 -3.27
CA VAL A 49 -1.29 -9.78 -2.27
C VAL A 49 -0.36 -9.63 -1.08
N PHE A 50 -0.44 -8.51 -0.38
CA PHE A 50 0.16 -8.33 0.94
C PHE A 50 -0.91 -8.08 2.00
N ILE A 51 -0.59 -8.40 3.25
CA ILE A 51 -1.51 -8.33 4.40
C ILE A 51 -1.03 -7.27 5.37
N VAL A 52 -1.91 -6.32 5.71
CA VAL A 52 -1.69 -5.33 6.76
C VAL A 52 -2.67 -5.57 7.91
N GLU A 53 -2.15 -5.66 9.13
CA GLU A 53 -2.97 -5.58 10.35
C GLU A 53 -3.16 -4.12 10.71
N VAL A 54 -4.37 -3.59 10.53
CA VAL A 54 -4.71 -2.19 10.81
C VAL A 54 -5.30 -2.02 12.22
N ASP A 55 -4.99 -0.89 12.84
CA ASP A 55 -5.56 -0.47 14.10
C ASP A 55 -6.95 0.16 13.89
N GLU A 56 -7.98 -0.43 14.47
CA GLU A 56 -9.34 0.06 14.46
C GLU A 56 -9.72 0.76 15.78
N ARG A 57 -10.97 1.22 15.88
CA ARG A 57 -11.48 1.85 17.10
C ARG A 57 -11.49 0.87 18.27
N ARG A 58 -11.24 1.40 19.46
CA ARG A 58 -11.26 0.67 20.75
C ARG A 58 -10.22 -0.46 20.84
N GLY A 59 -9.08 -0.31 20.18
CA GLY A 59 -7.98 -1.29 20.24
C GLY A 59 -8.27 -2.59 19.49
N ARG A 60 -9.33 -2.63 18.67
CA ARG A 60 -9.54 -3.75 17.74
C ARG A 60 -8.53 -3.67 16.62
N LYS A 61 -8.18 -4.84 16.08
CA LYS A 61 -7.30 -4.98 14.94
C LYS A 61 -8.00 -5.80 13.87
N SER A 62 -7.78 -5.42 12.62
CA SER A 62 -8.34 -6.14 11.46
C SER A 62 -7.25 -6.38 10.43
N ARG A 63 -7.27 -7.55 9.78
CA ARG A 63 -6.34 -7.87 8.70
C ARG A 63 -6.98 -7.51 7.36
N GLN A 64 -6.29 -6.70 6.60
CA GLN A 64 -6.69 -6.31 5.25
C GLN A 64 -5.66 -6.81 4.25
N SER A 65 -6.14 -7.34 3.14
CA SER A 65 -5.31 -7.75 2.00
C SER A 65 -5.42 -6.70 0.90
N TYR A 66 -4.28 -6.35 0.31
CA TYR A 66 -4.21 -5.41 -0.82
C TYR A 66 -3.41 -6.05 -1.96
N GLN A 67 -3.74 -5.70 -3.20
CA GLN A 67 -2.99 -6.12 -4.37
C GLN A 67 -1.90 -5.10 -4.68
N TYR A 68 -0.80 -5.55 -5.31
CA TYR A 68 0.27 -4.65 -5.74
C TYR A 68 -0.22 -3.61 -6.76
N ILE A 69 -1.16 -4.00 -7.61
CA ILE A 69 -1.78 -3.10 -8.58
C ILE A 69 -2.56 -1.96 -7.92
N ASP A 70 -3.12 -2.18 -6.72
CA ASP A 70 -3.81 -1.13 -5.98
C ASP A 70 -2.82 -0.05 -5.53
N VAL A 71 -1.59 -0.45 -5.18
CA VAL A 71 -0.49 0.47 -4.84
C VAL A 71 0.00 1.19 -6.10
N LEU A 72 0.22 0.43 -7.17
CA LEU A 72 0.66 0.97 -8.46
C LEU A 72 -0.28 2.06 -8.99
N THR A 73 -1.59 1.84 -8.86
CA THR A 73 -2.64 2.72 -9.39
C THR A 73 -3.14 3.77 -8.39
N GLY A 74 -2.53 3.84 -7.20
CA GLY A 74 -2.90 4.81 -6.15
C GLY A 74 -4.26 4.55 -5.49
N GLN A 75 -4.87 3.38 -5.70
CA GLN A 75 -6.04 2.96 -4.93
C GLN A 75 -5.71 2.68 -3.47
N VAL A 76 -4.46 2.27 -3.21
CA VAL A 76 -3.87 2.07 -1.89
C VAL A 76 -2.56 2.82 -1.85
N GLU A 77 -2.38 3.71 -0.89
CA GLU A 77 -1.17 4.48 -0.70
C GLU A 77 -0.59 4.15 0.67
N LEU A 78 0.72 3.89 0.71
CA LEU A 78 1.46 3.56 1.93
C LEU A 78 2.42 4.70 2.26
N PHE A 79 2.41 5.14 3.51
CA PHE A 79 3.24 6.24 3.99
C PHE A 79 4.08 5.81 5.18
N ASP A 80 5.29 6.37 5.25
CA ASP A 80 6.12 6.29 6.43
C ASP A 80 5.41 7.00 7.59
N PRO A 81 5.25 6.35 8.75
CA PRO A 81 4.49 6.93 9.85
C PRO A 81 5.21 8.09 10.56
N GLU A 82 6.53 8.23 10.39
CA GLU A 82 7.35 9.25 11.04
C GLU A 82 7.51 10.49 10.14
N SER A 83 7.91 10.30 8.88
CA SER A 83 8.09 11.40 7.93
C SER A 83 6.78 11.82 7.25
N GLY A 84 5.81 10.91 7.14
CA GLY A 84 4.56 11.15 6.41
C GLY A 84 4.72 11.09 4.89
N GLU A 85 5.89 10.72 4.38
CA GLU A 85 6.18 10.61 2.95
C GLU A 85 5.64 9.30 2.36
N HIS A 86 5.39 9.32 1.05
CA HIS A 86 4.97 8.13 0.30
C HIS A 86 6.12 7.11 0.27
N ILE A 87 5.81 5.86 0.62
CA ILE A 87 6.76 4.74 0.49
C ILE A 87 6.89 4.32 -0.99
N PHE A 88 5.80 4.47 -1.75
CA PHE A 88 5.70 4.18 -3.18
C PHE A 88 4.99 5.33 -3.90
N THR A 89 5.51 5.72 -5.06
CA THR A 89 4.85 6.69 -5.94
C THR A 89 3.93 5.95 -6.91
N PRO A 90 2.62 6.24 -6.97
CA PRO A 90 1.72 5.60 -7.93
C PRO A 90 2.01 6.10 -9.35
N LEU A 91 1.93 5.21 -10.34
CA LEU A 91 2.16 5.54 -11.76
C LEU A 91 1.17 6.59 -12.28
N GLY A 92 -0.05 6.62 -11.73
CA GLY A 92 -1.07 7.60 -12.11
C GLY A 92 -0.63 9.05 -11.86
N ASN A 93 0.18 9.31 -10.82
CA ASN A 93 0.69 10.65 -10.54
C ASN A 93 1.81 11.06 -11.50
N GLN A 94 2.46 10.13 -12.21
CA GLN A 94 3.50 10.45 -13.19
C GLN A 94 2.93 10.90 -14.55
N LEU A 95 1.62 10.77 -14.77
CA LEU A 95 0.94 11.17 -16.00
C LEU A 95 0.35 12.59 -15.94
N GLU A 96 0.30 13.23 -14.76
CA GLU A 96 -0.18 14.61 -14.60
C GLU A 96 0.92 15.68 -14.78
N GLU A 97 2.18 15.29 -14.99
CA GLU A 97 3.31 16.22 -15.18
C GLU A 97 3.62 16.55 -16.66
N HIS A 98 2.71 16.30 -17.61
CA HIS A 98 2.92 16.60 -19.03
C HIS A 98 1.78 17.35 -19.73
#